data_AF-A0A7C2Y185-F1
#
_entry.id   AF-A0A7C2Y185-F1
#
_cell.length_a   1.000
_cell.length_b   1.000
_cell.length_c   1.000
_cell.angle_alpha   90.00
_cell.angle_beta   90.00
_cell.angle_gamma   90.00
#
_symmetry.space_group_name_H-M   'P 1'
#
loop_
_entity.id
_entity.type
_entity.pdbx_description
1 polymer ?
#
loop_
_entity_poly.entity_id
_entity_poly.type
_entity_poly.pdbx_seq_one_letter_code
_entity_poly.pdbx_strand_id
1 'polypeptide(L)'
;MRAEEMVCLAILPRDVEAGLRYALQSLNYTFDRMGYRDDAARRLEKIALGKTCEATLIRFLRQHAIPHLSSEGATPHTDPDRFDLRVLNEVVDLKTFGVPDQVARPDRLLHCLALVPNHHRQDQWRRRQRYERFLFGFFKGKMRLQLKNANAKKELSHEDVEITAVPAILYLVAAPTIAECEKQFHFVRHGTVCPQYPKGTRIDNMGCRIGELTSFQVFLNKMEKFQRR
;
A
#
# COMPACT_ATOMS: atom_id res chain seq x y z
N MET A 1 6.44 -15.76 12.10
CA MET A 1 6.86 -15.67 10.69
C MET A 1 8.38 -15.64 10.64
N ARG A 2 9.01 -16.29 9.66
CA ARG A 2 10.46 -16.18 9.42
C ARG A 2 10.74 -15.14 8.33
N ALA A 3 11.89 -14.48 8.40
CA ALA A 3 12.31 -13.47 7.43
C ALA A 3 12.29 -13.98 5.98
N GLU A 4 12.63 -15.27 5.78
CA GLU A 4 12.61 -15.96 4.48
C GLU A 4 11.22 -16.12 3.85
N GLU A 5 10.16 -15.88 4.61
CA GLU A 5 8.79 -16.04 4.11
C GLU A 5 8.21 -14.71 3.55
N MET A 6 8.96 -13.60 3.68
CA MET A 6 8.58 -12.32 3.06
C MET A 6 8.90 -12.32 1.58
N VAL A 7 7.94 -11.88 0.76
CA VAL A 7 8.20 -11.67 -0.66
C VAL A 7 8.92 -10.34 -0.83
N CYS A 8 10.07 -10.38 -1.52
CA CYS A 8 10.94 -9.23 -1.77
C CYS A 8 10.97 -8.94 -3.27
N LEU A 9 10.45 -7.78 -3.68
CA LEU A 9 10.32 -7.42 -5.09
C LEU A 9 11.17 -6.17 -5.39
N ALA A 10 12.01 -6.26 -6.42
CA ALA A 10 12.60 -5.06 -7.01
C ALA A 10 11.49 -4.25 -7.67
N ILE A 11 11.43 -2.95 -7.40
CA ILE A 11 10.54 -2.00 -8.09
C ILE A 11 11.24 -1.58 -9.39
N LEU A 12 10.56 -1.77 -10.51
CA LEU A 12 11.13 -1.49 -11.83
C LEU A 12 10.65 -0.13 -12.36
N PRO A 13 11.37 0.52 -13.29
CA PRO A 13 10.96 1.79 -13.89
C PRO A 13 9.52 1.76 -14.46
N ARG A 14 9.12 0.65 -15.08
CA ARG A 14 7.75 0.46 -15.59
C ARG A 14 6.66 0.45 -14.50
N ASP A 15 7.00 -0.01 -13.29
CA ASP A 15 6.06 0.00 -12.16
C ASP A 15 5.86 1.45 -11.68
N VAL A 16 6.94 2.23 -11.63
CA VAL A 16 6.92 3.66 -11.29
C VAL A 16 6.12 4.45 -12.32
N GLU A 17 6.32 4.18 -13.61
CA GLU A 17 5.59 4.83 -14.70
C GLU A 17 4.08 4.55 -14.61
N ALA A 18 3.70 3.30 -14.35
CA ALA A 18 2.29 2.92 -14.16
C ALA A 18 1.67 3.63 -12.96
N GLY A 19 2.39 3.72 -11.84
CA GLY A 19 1.95 4.43 -10.65
C GLY A 19 1.77 5.93 -10.88
N LEU A 20 2.72 6.57 -11.57
CA LEU A 20 2.64 7.98 -11.91
C LEU A 20 1.47 8.30 -12.83
N ARG A 21 1.26 7.47 -13.88
CA ARG A 21 0.15 7.64 -14.81
C ARG A 21 -1.20 7.66 -14.11
N TYR A 22 -1.42 6.71 -13.18
CA TYR A 22 -2.62 6.69 -12.35
C TYR A 22 -2.71 7.93 -11.46
N ALA A 23 -1.60 8.33 -10.83
CA ALA A 23 -1.59 9.44 -9.90
C ALA A 23 -1.97 10.76 -10.59
N LEU A 24 -1.47 11.00 -11.81
CA LEU A 24 -1.82 12.17 -12.62
C LEU A 24 -3.33 12.20 -12.95
N GLN A 25 -3.90 11.06 -13.36
CA GLN A 25 -5.32 10.95 -13.69
C GLN A 25 -6.24 11.13 -12.48
N SER A 26 -5.82 10.63 -11.32
CA SER A 26 -6.64 10.60 -10.11
C SER A 26 -6.48 11.83 -9.21
N LEU A 27 -5.42 12.64 -9.37
CA LEU A 27 -5.11 13.74 -8.47
C LEU A 27 -6.31 14.69 -8.27
N ASN A 28 -7.02 15.01 -9.35
CA ASN A 28 -8.17 15.93 -9.37
C ASN A 28 -9.44 15.35 -8.73
N TYR A 29 -9.50 14.03 -8.54
CA TYR A 29 -10.70 13.34 -8.07
C TYR A 29 -10.51 12.66 -6.72
N THR A 30 -9.27 12.50 -6.26
CA THR A 30 -9.01 12.01 -4.91
C THR A 30 -9.56 13.01 -3.89
N PHE A 31 -10.50 12.55 -3.07
CA PHE A 31 -10.92 13.28 -1.87
C PHE A 31 -9.68 13.58 -1.03
N ASP A 32 -9.51 14.82 -0.55
CA ASP A 32 -8.40 15.19 0.34
C ASP A 32 -8.58 14.58 1.74
N ARG A 33 -8.48 13.25 1.80
CA ARG A 33 -8.51 12.46 3.04
C ARG A 33 -7.29 12.71 3.93
N MET A 34 -6.23 13.27 3.34
CA MET A 34 -4.95 13.48 4.01
C MET A 34 -4.83 14.88 4.62
N GLY A 35 -5.81 15.77 4.37
CA GLY A 35 -5.80 17.16 4.84
C GLY A 35 -4.65 17.98 4.26
N TYR A 36 -4.12 17.57 3.10
CA TYR A 36 -3.01 18.26 2.45
C TYR A 36 -3.44 19.52 1.70
N ARG A 37 -4.75 19.77 1.58
CA ARG A 37 -5.42 20.89 0.92
C ARG A 37 -4.77 21.19 -0.44
N ASP A 38 -3.72 22.01 -0.41
CA ASP A 38 -3.06 22.65 -1.54
C ASP A 38 -1.70 22.03 -1.93
N ASP A 39 -1.17 21.05 -1.18
CA ASP A 39 0.11 20.39 -1.51
C ASP A 39 -0.09 19.26 -2.55
N ALA A 40 -0.34 19.68 -3.79
CA ALA A 40 -0.55 18.80 -4.94
C ALA A 40 0.66 17.87 -5.20
N ALA A 41 1.88 18.37 -5.00
CA ALA A 41 3.10 17.59 -5.20
C ALA A 41 3.18 16.42 -4.21
N ARG A 42 2.94 16.67 -2.92
CA ARG A 42 2.94 15.63 -1.90
C ARG A 42 1.80 14.64 -2.08
N ARG A 43 0.62 15.10 -2.50
CA ARG A 43 -0.51 14.22 -2.83
C ARG A 43 -0.16 13.30 -4.00
N LEU A 44 0.39 13.86 -5.07
CA LEU A 44 0.85 13.11 -6.25
C LEU A 44 1.88 12.05 -5.84
N GLU A 45 2.89 12.42 -5.05
CA GLU A 45 3.92 11.49 -4.56
C GLU A 45 3.31 10.32 -3.78
N LYS A 46 2.36 10.58 -2.87
CA LYS A 46 1.70 9.53 -2.07
C LYS A 46 0.85 8.59 -2.91
N ILE A 47 0.07 9.12 -3.85
CA ILE A 47 -0.74 8.29 -4.75
C ILE A 47 0.17 7.46 -5.66
N ALA A 48 1.17 8.09 -6.27
CA ALA A 48 2.11 7.41 -7.14
C ALA A 48 2.87 6.30 -6.40
N LEU A 49 3.25 6.50 -5.14
CA LEU A 49 3.95 5.48 -4.36
C LEU A 49 3.06 4.25 -4.13
N GLY A 50 1.80 4.47 -3.71
CA GLY A 50 0.86 3.38 -3.51
C GLY A 50 0.64 2.58 -4.80
N LYS A 51 0.36 3.29 -5.90
CA LYS A 51 0.07 2.67 -7.20
C LYS A 51 1.29 2.04 -7.86
N THR A 52 2.49 2.55 -7.61
CA THR A 52 3.75 1.90 -8.00
C THR A 52 3.87 0.53 -7.33
N CYS A 53 3.57 0.44 -6.03
CA CYS A 53 3.64 -0.83 -5.31
C CYS A 53 2.55 -1.81 -5.74
N GLU A 54 1.35 -1.33 -6.05
CA GLU A 54 0.31 -2.15 -6.68
C GLU A 54 0.76 -2.70 -8.03
N ALA A 55 1.35 -1.86 -8.90
CA ALA A 55 1.90 -2.27 -10.19
C ALA A 55 3.01 -3.33 -10.04
N THR A 56 3.91 -3.14 -9.06
CA THR A 56 4.94 -4.12 -8.71
C THR A 56 4.34 -5.47 -8.28
N LEU A 57 3.28 -5.46 -7.45
CA LEU A 57 2.59 -6.69 -7.04
C LEU A 57 1.88 -7.36 -8.23
N ILE A 58 1.12 -6.61 -9.04
CA ILE A 58 0.46 -7.14 -10.24
C ILE A 58 1.46 -7.82 -11.17
N ARG A 59 2.61 -7.17 -11.39
CA ARG A 59 3.68 -7.74 -12.20
C ARG A 59 4.17 -9.07 -11.62
N PHE A 60 4.44 -9.14 -10.32
CA PHE A 60 4.82 -10.39 -9.67
C PHE A 60 3.76 -11.48 -9.88
N LEU A 61 2.49 -11.18 -9.63
CA LEU A 61 1.39 -12.13 -9.83
C LEU A 61 1.34 -12.66 -11.27
N ARG A 62 1.51 -11.78 -12.27
CA ARG A 62 1.59 -12.17 -13.69
C ARG A 62 2.80 -13.05 -13.99
N GLN A 63 3.98 -12.69 -13.49
CA GLN A 63 5.22 -13.44 -13.71
C GLN A 63 5.16 -14.86 -13.14
N HIS A 64 4.40 -15.04 -12.05
CA HIS A 64 4.21 -16.33 -11.39
C HIS A 64 2.89 -17.02 -11.78
N ALA A 65 2.18 -16.51 -12.80
CA ALA A 65 0.89 -17.04 -13.26
C ALA A 65 -0.15 -17.21 -12.13
N ILE A 66 -0.12 -16.35 -11.11
CA ILE A 66 -1.08 -16.35 -10.01
C ILE A 66 -2.34 -15.62 -10.51
N PRO A 67 -3.52 -16.28 -10.54
CA PRO A 67 -4.77 -15.62 -10.93
C PRO A 67 -5.08 -14.40 -10.07
N HIS A 68 -5.36 -13.28 -10.73
CA HIS A 68 -5.72 -12.02 -10.09
C HIS A 68 -6.56 -11.17 -11.02
N LEU A 69 -7.37 -10.29 -10.43
CA LEU A 69 -8.15 -9.29 -11.14
C LEU A 69 -7.80 -7.92 -10.55
N SER A 70 -7.04 -7.14 -11.33
CA SER A 70 -6.60 -5.80 -10.95
C SER A 70 -7.52 -4.68 -11.44
N SER A 71 -8.54 -5.02 -12.23
CA SER A 71 -9.51 -4.07 -12.81
C SER A 71 -10.88 -4.11 -12.13
N GLU A 72 -11.25 -5.19 -11.42
CA GLU A 72 -12.56 -5.29 -10.76
C GLU A 72 -12.73 -4.30 -9.60
N GLY A 73 -11.62 -3.93 -8.96
CA GLY A 73 -11.59 -2.93 -7.88
C GLY A 73 -11.52 -1.49 -8.39
N ALA A 74 -11.14 -1.30 -9.65
CA ALA A 74 -10.96 0.02 -10.27
C ALA A 74 -12.33 0.69 -10.43
N THR A 75 -12.55 1.74 -9.66
CA THR A 75 -13.74 2.59 -9.81
C THR A 75 -13.41 3.79 -10.70
N PRO A 76 -14.43 4.40 -11.34
CA PRO A 76 -14.28 5.74 -11.87
C PRO A 76 -13.62 6.65 -10.82
N HIS A 77 -12.74 7.55 -11.23
CA HIS A 77 -11.98 8.37 -10.29
C HIS A 77 -12.89 9.22 -9.36
N THR A 78 -14.15 9.44 -9.75
CA THR A 78 -15.20 10.15 -8.98
C THR A 78 -15.79 9.34 -7.84
N ASP A 79 -15.56 8.03 -7.80
CA ASP A 79 -16.16 7.12 -6.82
C ASP A 79 -15.10 6.61 -5.81
N PRO A 80 -15.49 6.28 -4.57
CA PRO A 80 -14.58 5.67 -3.61
C PRO A 80 -14.09 4.30 -4.08
N ASP A 81 -12.76 4.12 -4.13
CA ASP A 81 -12.11 2.84 -4.43
C ASP A 81 -12.76 1.70 -3.63
N ARG A 82 -13.06 0.59 -4.31
CA ARG A 82 -13.72 -0.58 -3.70
C ARG A 82 -12.70 -1.42 -2.94
N PHE A 83 -11.63 -1.81 -3.63
CA PHE A 83 -10.48 -2.59 -3.19
C PHE A 83 -9.37 -2.45 -4.24
N ASP A 84 -8.13 -2.82 -3.89
CA ASP A 84 -7.01 -2.69 -4.84
C ASP A 84 -6.97 -3.85 -5.83
N LEU A 85 -7.08 -5.09 -5.34
CA LEU A 85 -6.92 -6.31 -6.14
C LEU A 85 -7.86 -7.41 -5.66
N ARG A 86 -8.30 -8.28 -6.57
CA ARG A 86 -8.68 -9.64 -6.20
C ARG A 86 -7.50 -10.56 -6.52
N VAL A 87 -7.01 -11.30 -5.54
CA VAL A 87 -5.96 -12.30 -5.75
C VAL A 87 -6.57 -13.66 -5.46
N LEU A 88 -6.59 -14.53 -6.47
CA LEU A 88 -7.36 -15.77 -6.45
C LEU A 88 -8.83 -15.45 -6.14
N ASN A 89 -9.37 -15.95 -5.03
CA ASN A 89 -10.75 -15.68 -4.62
C ASN A 89 -10.87 -14.61 -3.53
N GLU A 90 -9.75 -14.09 -3.01
CA GLU A 90 -9.76 -13.10 -1.92
C GLU A 90 -9.72 -11.67 -2.46
N VAL A 91 -10.57 -10.81 -1.90
CA VAL A 91 -10.52 -9.36 -2.11
C VAL A 91 -9.47 -8.78 -1.17
N VAL A 92 -8.42 -8.16 -1.72
CA VAL A 92 -7.29 -7.64 -0.96
C VAL A 92 -7.12 -6.13 -1.15
N ASP A 93 -6.68 -5.49 -0.07
CA ASP A 93 -6.40 -4.07 -0.01
C ASP A 93 -4.96 -3.87 0.49
N LEU A 94 -4.12 -3.24 -0.34
CA LEU A 94 -2.70 -3.04 -0.10
C LEU A 94 -2.49 -1.74 0.70
N LYS A 95 -1.63 -1.82 1.71
CA LYS A 95 -1.22 -0.69 2.52
C LYS A 95 0.27 -0.53 2.44
N THR A 96 0.69 0.65 2.01
CA THR A 96 2.08 0.92 1.65
C THR A 96 2.73 1.90 2.61
N PHE A 97 3.95 1.57 3.03
CA PHE A 97 4.71 2.34 4.01
C PHE A 97 6.12 2.57 3.48
N GLY A 98 6.50 3.84 3.33
CA GLY A 98 7.90 4.20 3.14
C GLY A 98 8.66 3.96 4.44
N VAL A 99 9.65 3.07 4.42
CA VAL A 99 10.47 2.74 5.58
C VAL A 99 11.90 3.23 5.39
N PRO A 100 12.53 3.84 6.42
CA PRO A 100 13.95 4.17 6.37
C PRO A 100 14.83 2.94 6.15
N ASP A 101 15.94 3.10 5.43
CA ASP A 101 16.84 1.98 5.11
C ASP A 101 17.33 1.21 6.34
N GLN A 102 17.49 1.90 7.49
CA GLN A 102 17.95 1.30 8.75
C GLN A 102 16.92 0.34 9.38
N VAL A 103 15.64 0.47 9.03
CA VAL A 103 14.55 -0.38 9.54
C VAL A 103 13.99 -1.32 8.48
N ALA A 104 14.33 -1.12 7.21
CA ALA A 104 13.95 -1.95 6.08
C ALA A 104 14.75 -3.27 6.01
N ARG A 105 14.72 -4.03 7.10
CA ARG A 105 15.24 -5.39 7.21
C ARG A 105 14.09 -6.35 7.49
N PRO A 106 14.01 -7.51 6.80
CA PRO A 106 12.91 -8.46 6.97
C PRO A 106 12.58 -8.78 8.43
N ASP A 107 13.59 -9.11 9.25
CA ASP A 107 13.43 -9.43 10.67
C ASP A 107 12.77 -8.30 11.48
N ARG A 108 13.02 -7.04 11.12
CA ARG A 108 12.41 -5.88 11.77
C ARG A 108 11.02 -5.56 11.22
N LEU A 109 10.82 -5.77 9.92
CA LEU A 109 9.55 -5.52 9.24
C LEU A 109 8.43 -6.45 9.72
N LEU A 110 8.76 -7.65 10.19
CA LEU A 110 7.79 -8.56 10.82
C LEU A 110 7.21 -8.01 12.13
N HIS A 111 7.94 -7.11 12.79
CA HIS A 111 7.50 -6.43 13.99
C HIS A 111 6.95 -5.03 13.68
N CYS A 112 6.79 -4.69 12.40
CA CYS A 112 6.13 -3.46 12.01
C CYS A 112 4.63 -3.49 12.39
N LEU A 113 4.08 -2.34 12.77
CA LEU A 113 2.66 -2.20 13.04
C LEU A 113 1.96 -2.19 11.68
N ALA A 114 0.99 -3.09 11.53
CA ALA A 114 0.09 -3.12 10.39
C ALA A 114 -0.98 -2.04 10.53
N LEU A 115 -0.63 -0.81 10.13
CA LEU A 115 -1.43 0.38 10.34
C LEU A 115 -2.48 0.58 9.24
N VAL A 116 -3.77 0.53 9.56
CA VAL A 116 -4.87 0.76 8.59
C VAL A 116 -5.72 1.95 9.05
N PRO A 117 -5.95 2.99 8.23
CA PRO A 117 -6.76 4.15 8.64
C PRO A 117 -8.12 3.78 9.25
N ASN A 118 -8.52 4.45 10.35
CA ASN A 118 -9.76 4.18 11.09
C ASN A 118 -10.40 5.39 11.79
N HIS A 119 -10.49 6.53 11.13
CA HIS A 119 -11.00 7.77 11.73
C HIS A 119 -12.30 8.20 11.09
N HIS A 120 -12.37 8.19 9.76
CA HIS A 120 -13.56 8.57 9.00
C HIS A 120 -14.38 7.34 8.57
N ARG A 121 -15.70 7.50 8.38
CA ARG A 121 -16.63 6.42 7.94
C ARG A 121 -16.17 5.74 6.64
N GLN A 122 -15.42 6.47 5.82
CA GLN A 122 -14.92 5.99 4.53
C GLN A 122 -13.53 5.33 4.62
N ASP A 123 -12.90 5.30 5.79
CA ASP A 123 -11.59 4.69 5.97
C ASP A 123 -11.64 3.17 5.86
N GLN A 124 -10.51 2.58 5.48
CA GLN A 124 -10.42 1.17 5.11
C GLN A 124 -10.78 0.24 6.28
N TRP A 125 -10.40 0.55 7.52
CA TRP A 125 -10.80 -0.29 8.65
C TRP A 125 -12.31 -0.27 8.91
N ARG A 126 -12.97 0.88 8.74
CA ARG A 126 -14.43 0.96 8.89
C ARG A 126 -15.16 0.23 7.76
N ARG A 127 -14.50 0.07 6.62
CA ARG A 127 -14.97 -0.69 5.46
C ARG A 127 -14.44 -2.12 5.41
N ARG A 128 -13.81 -2.63 6.48
CA ARG A 128 -13.07 -3.91 6.48
C ARG A 128 -13.88 -5.12 6.04
N GLN A 129 -15.20 -5.11 6.22
CA GLN A 129 -16.11 -6.16 5.74
C GLN A 129 -16.15 -6.29 4.21
N ARG A 130 -15.56 -5.35 3.47
CA ARG A 130 -15.41 -5.40 2.01
C ARG A 130 -14.13 -6.11 1.57
N TYR A 131 -13.26 -6.46 2.50
CA TYR A 131 -11.97 -7.09 2.23
C TYR A 131 -11.93 -8.45 2.93
N GLU A 132 -11.27 -9.40 2.31
CA GLU A 132 -10.93 -10.67 2.95
C GLU A 132 -9.60 -10.53 3.71
N ARG A 133 -8.71 -9.66 3.21
CA ARG A 133 -7.36 -9.49 3.75
C ARG A 133 -6.75 -8.12 3.45
N PHE A 134 -5.88 -7.65 4.35
CA PHE A 134 -4.95 -6.57 4.04
C PHE A 134 -3.58 -7.13 3.66
N LEU A 135 -2.96 -6.52 2.66
CA LEU A 135 -1.54 -6.70 2.36
C LEU A 135 -0.76 -5.49 2.85
N PHE A 136 0.45 -5.71 3.35
CA PHE A 136 1.34 -4.65 3.79
C PHE A 136 2.60 -4.64 2.92
N GLY A 137 2.82 -3.53 2.24
CA GLY A 137 3.99 -3.26 1.41
C GLY A 137 4.93 -2.27 2.09
N PHE A 138 6.11 -2.72 2.49
CA PHE A 138 7.16 -1.86 3.01
C PHE A 138 8.11 -1.46 1.88
N PHE A 139 8.04 -0.21 1.49
CA PHE A 139 8.85 0.39 0.44
C PHE A 139 10.19 0.86 1.04
N LYS A 140 11.29 0.26 0.57
CA LYS A 140 12.66 0.66 0.88
C LYS A 140 13.26 1.39 -0.31
N GLY A 141 13.82 2.56 -0.07
CA GLY A 141 14.45 3.39 -1.09
C GLY A 141 13.89 4.81 -1.08
N LYS A 142 14.16 5.55 -2.16
CA LYS A 142 13.64 6.91 -2.36
C LYS A 142 12.96 6.99 -3.72
N MET A 143 11.70 7.40 -3.67
CA MET A 143 10.98 7.91 -4.84
C MET A 143 10.59 9.34 -4.50
N ARG A 144 11.12 10.31 -5.24
CA ARG A 144 10.74 11.71 -5.12
C ARG A 144 10.13 12.15 -6.44
N LEU A 145 9.00 12.83 -6.33
CA LEU A 145 8.36 13.52 -7.45
C LEU A 145 8.50 15.01 -7.21
N GLN A 146 9.09 15.73 -8.15
CA GLN A 146 9.12 17.19 -8.13
C GLN A 146 8.29 17.72 -9.29
N LEU A 147 7.40 18.66 -8.99
CA LEU A 147 6.67 19.40 -10.02
C LEU A 147 7.59 20.50 -10.54
N LYS A 148 7.88 20.49 -11.85
CA LYS A 148 8.75 21.51 -12.47
C LYS A 148 8.13 22.91 -12.42
N ASN A 149 6.79 23.00 -12.43
CA ASN A 149 6.05 24.27 -12.36
C ASN A 149 4.84 24.14 -11.43
N ALA A 150 4.95 24.63 -10.18
CA ALA A 150 3.91 24.51 -9.16
C ALA A 150 2.68 25.43 -9.34
N ASN A 151 2.68 26.31 -10.36
CA ASN A 151 1.67 27.37 -10.51
C ASN A 151 0.58 27.11 -11.57
N ALA A 152 0.47 25.91 -12.14
CA ALA A 152 -0.49 25.69 -13.24
C ALA A 152 -1.86 25.21 -12.72
N LYS A 153 -2.90 26.03 -12.92
CA LYS A 153 -4.32 25.63 -12.92
C LYS A 153 -4.67 24.73 -14.12
N LYS A 154 -3.72 23.90 -14.58
CA LYS A 154 -3.82 23.06 -15.79
C LYS A 154 -3.60 21.60 -15.39
N GLU A 155 -4.18 20.68 -16.15
CA GLU A 155 -3.94 19.24 -15.96
C GLU A 155 -2.44 18.94 -16.00
N LEU A 156 -1.93 18.27 -14.95
CA LEU A 156 -0.53 17.85 -14.87
C LEU A 156 -0.28 16.70 -15.84
N SER A 157 0.84 16.76 -16.54
CA SER A 157 1.32 15.72 -17.45
C SER A 157 2.59 15.05 -16.91
N HIS A 158 3.03 13.97 -17.59
CA HIS A 158 4.30 13.32 -17.26
C HIS A 158 5.51 14.25 -17.39
N GLU A 159 5.47 15.21 -18.32
CA GLU A 159 6.59 16.11 -18.59
C GLU A 159 6.82 17.11 -17.45
N ASP A 160 5.77 17.39 -16.68
CA ASP A 160 5.75 18.29 -15.53
C ASP A 160 6.38 17.66 -14.27
N VAL A 161 6.65 16.35 -14.30
CA VAL A 161 7.11 15.60 -13.12
C VAL A 161 8.54 15.11 -13.34
N GLU A 162 9.45 15.58 -12.51
CA GLU A 162 10.77 14.97 -12.40
C GLU A 162 10.72 13.83 -11.38
N ILE A 163 11.15 12.64 -11.82
CA ILE A 163 11.21 11.44 -10.98
C ILE A 163 12.65 11.18 -10.59
N THR A 164 12.94 11.26 -9.30
CA THR A 164 14.16 10.66 -8.76
C THR A 164 13.78 9.34 -8.10
N ALA A 165 14.01 8.24 -8.80
CA ALA A 165 13.85 6.89 -8.25
C ALA A 165 15.23 6.23 -8.16
N VAL A 166 15.69 5.95 -6.94
CA VAL A 166 16.80 5.02 -6.72
C VAL A 166 16.27 3.59 -6.77
N PRO A 167 17.12 2.56 -7.00
CA PRO A 167 16.71 1.18 -6.85
C PRO A 167 15.90 1.00 -5.56
N ALA A 168 14.66 0.56 -5.70
CA ALA A 168 13.72 0.46 -4.61
C ALA A 168 13.23 -0.98 -4.48
N ILE A 169 12.96 -1.37 -3.25
CA ILE A 169 12.54 -2.72 -2.90
C ILE A 169 11.19 -2.64 -2.20
N LEU A 170 10.27 -3.49 -2.61
CA LEU A 170 9.01 -3.71 -1.93
C LEU A 170 9.07 -5.03 -1.16
N TYR A 171 8.97 -4.95 0.16
CA TYR A 171 8.75 -6.13 1.00
C TYR A 171 7.27 -6.31 1.24
N LEU A 172 6.73 -7.48 0.88
CA LEU A 172 5.31 -7.81 0.99
C LEU A 172 5.06 -8.84 2.10
N VAL A 173 4.07 -8.53 2.93
CA VAL A 173 3.52 -9.44 3.94
C VAL A 173 1.99 -9.39 3.93
N ALA A 174 1.38 -10.47 4.39
CA ALA A 174 -0.07 -10.60 4.45
C ALA A 174 -0.54 -10.52 5.90
N ALA A 175 -1.59 -9.74 6.18
CA ALA A 175 -2.29 -9.94 7.45
C ALA A 175 -2.97 -11.32 7.46
N PRO A 176 -3.33 -11.83 8.65
CA PRO A 176 -4.39 -12.83 8.80
C PRO A 176 -5.69 -12.38 8.12
N THR A 177 -6.70 -13.25 8.11
CA THR A 177 -8.05 -12.87 7.63
C THR A 177 -8.60 -11.69 8.44
N ILE A 178 -9.49 -10.88 7.86
CA ILE A 178 -10.11 -9.77 8.61
C ILE A 178 -10.76 -10.24 9.91
N ALA A 179 -11.42 -11.40 9.92
CA ALA A 179 -12.02 -11.99 11.12
C ALA A 179 -10.99 -12.32 12.21
N GLU A 180 -9.78 -12.77 11.83
CA GLU A 180 -8.68 -12.99 12.77
C GLU A 180 -8.09 -11.66 13.27
N CYS A 181 -7.97 -10.66 12.38
CA CYS A 181 -7.53 -9.32 12.76
C CYS A 181 -8.48 -8.67 13.78
N GLU A 182 -9.79 -8.88 13.66
CA GLU A 182 -10.79 -8.37 14.61
C GLU A 182 -10.61 -8.95 16.01
N LYS A 183 -10.26 -10.23 16.14
CA LYS A 183 -9.99 -10.88 17.43
C LYS A 183 -8.77 -10.31 18.15
N GLN A 184 -7.80 -9.81 17.38
CA GLN A 184 -6.55 -9.25 17.88
C GLN A 184 -6.54 -7.71 17.80
N PHE A 185 -7.71 -7.08 17.57
CA PHE A 185 -7.76 -5.66 17.29
C PHE A 185 -7.46 -4.84 18.55
N HIS A 186 -6.40 -4.03 18.46
CA HIS A 186 -6.09 -3.03 19.46
C HIS A 186 -6.08 -1.63 18.83
N PHE A 187 -6.91 -0.74 19.39
CA PHE A 187 -6.92 0.66 19.00
C PHE A 187 -5.59 1.32 19.40
N VAL A 188 -4.94 2.00 18.45
CA VAL A 188 -3.74 2.79 18.70
C VAL A 188 -4.18 4.15 19.23
N ARG A 189 -3.79 4.49 20.46
CA ARG A 189 -4.17 5.76 21.09
C ARG A 189 -3.53 6.93 20.36
N HIS A 190 -4.24 8.05 20.31
CA HIS A 190 -3.69 9.33 19.84
C HIS A 190 -2.37 9.66 20.57
N GLY A 191 -1.37 10.15 19.83
CA GLY A 191 -0.03 10.43 20.35
C GLY A 191 0.87 9.21 20.54
N THR A 192 0.45 7.99 20.13
CA THR A 192 1.33 6.82 20.18
C THR A 192 2.54 7.03 19.26
N VAL A 193 3.73 6.91 19.84
CA VAL A 193 5.00 6.95 19.11
C VAL A 193 5.24 5.59 18.46
N CYS A 194 5.30 5.58 17.13
CA CYS A 194 5.68 4.39 16.39
C CYS A 194 7.19 4.17 16.48
N PRO A 195 7.67 3.01 16.98
CA PRO A 195 9.09 2.68 16.96
C PRO A 195 9.66 2.58 15.53
N GLN A 196 8.80 2.36 14.53
CA GLN A 196 9.21 2.17 13.12
C GLN A 196 9.48 3.48 12.38
N TYR A 197 8.99 4.60 12.91
CA TYR A 197 9.22 5.93 12.35
C TYR A 197 10.13 6.72 13.29
N PRO A 198 11.47 6.59 13.13
CA PRO A 198 12.42 7.35 13.93
C PRO A 198 12.13 8.84 13.75
N LYS A 199 12.00 9.57 14.87
CA LYS A 199 11.43 10.93 15.08
C LYS A 199 10.02 10.97 15.70
N GLY A 200 9.44 9.82 16.06
CA GLY A 200 8.19 9.82 16.81
C GLY A 200 7.01 10.32 16.00
N THR A 201 6.91 9.86 14.74
CA THR A 201 5.74 10.15 13.91
C THR A 201 4.51 9.72 14.68
N ARG A 202 3.71 10.70 15.08
CA ARG A 202 2.47 10.47 15.82
C ARG A 202 1.57 9.65 14.92
N ILE A 203 1.22 8.45 15.38
CA ILE A 203 0.19 7.65 14.72
C ILE A 203 -1.15 8.13 15.26
N ASP A 204 -1.49 9.34 14.88
CA ASP A 204 -2.88 9.78 14.91
C ASP A 204 -3.39 9.31 13.56
N ASN A 205 -4.41 8.46 13.52
CA ASN A 205 -4.98 8.21 12.20
C ASN A 205 -5.19 6.74 11.83
N MET A 206 -4.38 5.88 12.46
CA MET A 206 -4.14 4.53 11.94
C MET A 206 -4.56 3.49 12.96
N GLY A 207 -5.62 2.78 12.61
CA GLY A 207 -6.13 1.63 13.32
C GLY A 207 -5.18 0.45 13.27
N CYS A 208 -5.31 -0.36 14.31
CA CYS A 208 -4.73 -1.68 14.55
C CYS A 208 -3.20 -1.80 14.67
N ARG A 209 -2.81 -2.43 15.79
CA ARG A 209 -1.69 -3.37 15.82
C ARG A 209 -2.26 -4.76 15.49
N ILE A 210 -1.86 -5.36 14.38
CA ILE A 210 -2.13 -6.78 14.11
C ILE A 210 -0.97 -7.57 14.74
N GLY A 211 -1.28 -8.41 15.73
CA GLY A 211 -0.27 -9.04 16.59
C GLY A 211 0.61 -10.07 15.89
N GLU A 212 0.04 -10.80 14.92
CA GLU A 212 0.75 -11.81 14.15
C GLU A 212 0.48 -11.63 12.66
N LEU A 213 1.49 -11.20 11.90
CA LEU A 213 1.43 -11.21 10.44
C LEU A 213 1.65 -12.65 9.94
N THR A 214 1.01 -12.99 8.82
CA THR A 214 1.25 -14.26 8.09
C THR A 214 2.06 -14.01 6.83
N SER A 215 2.88 -14.98 6.41
CA SER A 215 3.65 -14.79 5.19
C SER A 215 2.75 -14.82 3.96
N PHE A 216 3.06 -13.99 2.97
CA PHE A 216 2.36 -14.02 1.69
C PHE A 216 2.52 -15.39 1.01
N GLN A 217 3.66 -16.06 1.24
CA GLN A 217 3.88 -17.44 0.78
C GLN A 217 2.93 -18.45 1.43
N VAL A 218 2.61 -18.33 2.72
CA VAL A 218 1.61 -19.19 3.38
C VAL A 218 0.22 -18.94 2.79
N PHE A 219 -0.12 -17.70 2.47
CA PHE A 219 -1.34 -17.37 1.74
C PHE A 219 -1.39 -18.07 0.38
N LEU A 220 -0.34 -17.93 -0.45
CA LEU A 220 -0.27 -18.59 -1.76
C LEU A 220 -0.33 -20.12 -1.65
N ASN A 221 0.45 -20.71 -0.73
CA ASN A 221 0.52 -22.17 -0.53
C ASN A 221 -0.80 -22.76 0.00
N LYS A 222 -1.53 -22.04 0.86
CA LYS A 222 -2.85 -22.48 1.33
C LYS A 222 -3.85 -22.54 0.17
N MET A 223 -3.73 -21.62 -0.79
CA MET A 223 -4.65 -21.52 -1.91
C MET A 223 -4.34 -22.48 -3.06
N GLU A 224 -3.06 -22.77 -3.35
CA GLU A 224 -2.69 -23.82 -4.33
C GLU A 224 -3.28 -25.19 -3.96
N LYS A 225 -3.35 -25.50 -2.65
CA LYS A 225 -3.98 -26.73 -2.15
C LYS A 225 -5.50 -26.77 -2.38
N PHE A 226 -6.15 -25.62 -2.53
CA PHE A 226 -7.58 -25.51 -2.79
C PHE A 226 -7.93 -25.63 -4.28
N GLN A 227 -7.01 -25.30 -5.20
CA GLN A 227 -7.23 -25.46 -6.65
C GLN A 227 -6.97 -26.90 -7.15
N ARG A 228 -6.33 -27.75 -6.34
CA ARG A 228 -6.08 -29.17 -6.63
C ARG A 228 -7.10 -30.13 -5.99
N ARG A 229 -8.15 -29.59 -5.36
CA ARG A 229 -9.29 -30.33 -4.80
C ARG A 229 -10.52 -30.02 -5.63
#